data_AF-A0A7S1XWG3-F1
#
_entry.id   AF-A0A7S1XWG3-F1
#
_cell.length_a   1.000
_cell.length_b   1.000
_cell.length_c   1.000
_cell.angle_alpha   90.00
_cell.angle_beta   90.00
_cell.angle_gamma   90.00
#
_symmetry.space_group_name_H-M   'P 1'
#
loop_
_entity.id
_entity.type
_entity.pdbx_description
1 polymer ?
#
loop_
_entity_poly.entity_id
_entity_poly.type
_entity_poly.pdbx_seq_one_letter_code
_entity_poly.pdbx_strand_id
1 'polypeptide(L)'
;LSMDVQSNVDILTQAAPDVLVYADVVSEPLAFFMAYSRLAPIQVALSGNPLTSGNPHIDYYISADRTESPRRARVSADLDPYTEQVVLLGGQGIWYDEPAPFDAPADTSSARREFGLPPDAVLYFVGQPTFKL
;
A
#
# COMPACT_ATOMS: atom_id res chain seq x y z
N LEU A 1 -7.52 -12.33 12.14
CA LEU A 1 -8.34 -11.43 12.96
C LEU A 1 -9.79 -11.59 12.55
N SER A 2 -10.73 -11.49 13.49
CA SER A 2 -12.16 -11.50 13.18
C SER A 2 -12.50 -10.31 12.28
N MET A 3 -13.59 -10.35 11.50
CA MET A 3 -14.11 -9.13 10.84
C MET A 3 -14.88 -8.23 11.84
N ASP A 4 -14.96 -8.64 13.11
CA ASP A 4 -15.55 -7.85 14.17
C ASP A 4 -14.62 -6.73 14.64
N VAL A 5 -15.03 -5.49 14.36
CA VAL A 5 -14.31 -4.27 14.75
C VAL A 5 -14.12 -4.21 16.26
N GLN A 6 -15.17 -4.50 17.06
CA GLN A 6 -15.10 -4.35 18.51
C GLN A 6 -14.10 -5.32 19.11
N SER A 7 -14.15 -6.59 18.70
CA SER A 7 -13.21 -7.61 19.18
C SER A 7 -11.75 -7.25 18.86
N ASN A 8 -11.47 -6.69 17.69
CA ASN A 8 -10.10 -6.30 17.33
C ASN A 8 -9.63 -5.05 18.08
N VAL A 9 -10.53 -4.07 18.28
CA VAL A 9 -10.27 -2.89 19.13
C VAL A 9 -9.91 -3.33 20.55
N ASP A 10 -10.65 -4.29 21.12
CA ASP A 10 -10.39 -4.80 22.47
C ASP A 10 -9.01 -5.47 22.56
N ILE A 11 -8.66 -6.31 21.57
CA ILE A 11 -7.35 -6.96 21.48
C ILE A 11 -6.23 -5.92 21.45
N LEU A 12 -6.35 -4.91 20.57
CA LEU A 12 -5.30 -3.90 20.40
C LEU A 12 -5.20 -2.98 21.64
N THR A 13 -6.34 -2.63 22.24
CA THR A 13 -6.36 -1.84 23.48
C THR A 13 -5.69 -2.59 24.63
N GLN A 14 -5.93 -3.90 24.76
CA GLN A 14 -5.29 -4.74 25.78
C GLN A 14 -3.79 -4.93 25.53
N ALA A 15 -3.39 -5.04 24.26
CA ALA A 15 -1.98 -5.12 23.87
C ALA A 15 -1.23 -3.80 24.14
N ALA A 16 -1.94 -2.67 24.21
CA ALA A 16 -1.42 -1.35 24.50
C ALA A 16 -0.13 -1.00 23.71
N PRO A 17 -0.15 -1.09 22.37
CA PRO A 17 1.04 -0.83 21.56
C PRO A 17 1.46 0.64 21.67
N ASP A 18 2.77 0.88 21.77
CA ASP A 18 3.33 2.24 21.68
C ASP A 18 3.15 2.84 20.27
N VAL A 19 3.23 1.97 19.26
CA VAL A 19 3.10 2.32 17.84
C VAL A 19 2.20 1.29 17.15
N LEU A 20 1.19 1.77 16.43
CA LEU A 20 0.35 0.95 15.57
C LEU A 20 0.51 1.36 14.11
N VAL A 21 0.94 0.41 13.28
CA VAL A 21 1.17 0.61 11.84
C VAL A 21 0.07 -0.07 11.05
N TYR A 22 -0.64 0.71 10.24
CA TYR A 22 -1.63 0.22 9.31
C TYR A 22 -1.02 0.09 7.91
N ALA A 23 -1.06 -1.12 7.36
CA ALA A 23 -0.54 -1.38 6.01
C ALA A 23 -1.38 -0.71 4.92
N ASP A 24 -2.70 -0.67 5.11
CA ASP A 24 -3.66 0.03 4.26
C ASP A 24 -4.85 0.46 5.13
N VAL A 25 -5.13 1.76 5.18
CA VAL A 25 -6.28 2.34 5.90
C VAL A 25 -7.37 2.83 4.97
N VAL A 26 -7.13 2.85 3.66
CA VAL A 26 -8.03 3.47 2.68
C VAL A 26 -8.89 2.40 2.02
N SER A 27 -8.30 1.25 1.67
CA SER A 27 -9.01 0.19 0.95
C SER A 27 -9.43 -0.99 1.84
N GLU A 28 -9.00 -1.02 3.09
CA GLU A 28 -9.35 -2.06 4.06
C GLU A 28 -10.36 -1.49 5.09
N PRO A 29 -11.66 -1.87 5.01
CA PRO A 29 -12.70 -1.26 5.83
C PRO A 29 -12.49 -1.40 7.33
N LEU A 30 -11.99 -2.54 7.81
CA LEU A 30 -11.79 -2.78 9.23
C LEU A 30 -10.71 -1.84 9.79
N ALA A 31 -9.57 -1.70 9.12
CA ALA A 31 -8.50 -0.78 9.43
C ALA A 31 -8.95 0.67 9.35
N PHE A 32 -9.74 1.03 8.33
CA PHE A 32 -10.34 2.35 8.20
C PHE A 32 -11.13 2.73 9.47
N PHE A 33 -12.04 1.86 9.92
CA PHE A 33 -12.84 2.13 11.11
C PHE A 33 -12.01 2.11 12.40
N MET A 34 -11.10 1.14 12.56
CA MET A 34 -10.26 1.04 13.76
C MET A 34 -9.30 2.23 13.90
N ALA A 35 -8.83 2.81 12.79
CA ALA A 35 -7.92 3.96 12.82
C ALA A 35 -8.53 5.17 13.54
N TYR A 36 -9.87 5.28 13.61
CA TYR A 36 -10.56 6.33 14.37
C TYR A 36 -10.61 6.10 15.89
N SER A 37 -10.23 4.91 16.38
CA SER A 37 -10.32 4.56 17.80
C SER A 37 -9.06 4.94 18.62
N ARG A 38 -8.05 5.58 18.00
CA ARG A 38 -6.76 5.95 18.61
C ARG A 38 -6.22 4.84 19.53
N LEU A 39 -5.84 3.73 18.93
CA LEU A 39 -5.47 2.49 19.64
C LEU A 39 -4.00 2.46 20.11
N ALA A 40 -3.21 3.46 19.72
CA ALA A 40 -1.82 3.64 20.14
C ALA A 40 -1.51 5.13 20.33
N PRO A 41 -0.51 5.49 21.17
CA PRO A 41 0.01 6.83 21.25
C PRO A 41 0.52 7.36 19.90
N ILE A 42 1.08 6.49 19.06
CA ILE A 42 1.50 6.82 17.69
C ILE A 42 0.79 5.87 16.72
N GLN A 43 0.05 6.43 15.76
CA GLN A 43 -0.54 5.68 14.65
C GLN A 43 0.10 6.09 13.33
N VAL A 44 0.40 5.10 12.50
CA VAL A 44 1.13 5.27 11.25
C VAL A 44 0.39 4.59 10.10
N ALA A 45 0.26 5.26 8.97
CA ALA A 45 -0.20 4.68 7.72
C ALA A 45 0.97 4.40 6.78
N LEU A 46 0.96 3.23 6.13
CA LEU A 46 1.85 2.91 5.01
C LEU A 46 1.17 3.19 3.67
N SER A 47 1.97 3.25 2.60
CA SER A 47 1.51 3.44 1.22
C SER A 47 0.90 2.19 0.58
N GLY A 48 0.06 1.44 1.29
CA GLY A 48 -0.77 0.37 0.68
C GLY A 48 -1.74 0.96 -0.36
N ASN A 49 -2.21 2.17 -0.10
CA ASN A 49 -2.91 3.03 -1.05
C ASN A 49 -2.17 4.38 -1.12
N PRO A 50 -1.83 4.91 -2.33
CA PRO A 50 -1.11 6.17 -2.48
C PRO A 50 -2.02 7.39 -2.29
N LEU A 51 -2.80 7.40 -1.21
CA LEU A 51 -3.71 8.47 -0.80
C LEU A 51 -3.50 8.77 0.68
N THR A 52 -3.69 10.04 1.06
CA THR A 52 -3.86 10.44 2.46
C THR A 52 -4.99 9.65 3.12
N SER A 53 -4.86 9.32 4.41
CA SER A 53 -5.96 8.69 5.14
C SER A 53 -7.11 9.67 5.41
N GLY A 54 -6.81 10.98 5.46
CA GLY A 54 -7.74 12.01 5.93
C GLY A 54 -8.14 11.85 7.40
N ASN A 55 -7.49 10.97 8.16
CA ASN A 55 -7.86 10.63 9.52
C ASN A 55 -7.02 11.44 10.53
N PRO A 56 -7.64 12.28 11.38
CA PRO A 56 -6.92 13.12 12.34
C PRO A 56 -6.23 12.33 13.46
N HIS A 57 -6.48 11.02 13.58
CA HIS A 57 -5.85 10.16 14.56
C HIS A 57 -4.62 9.43 14.03
N ILE A 58 -4.31 9.53 12.73
CA ILE A 58 -3.06 9.02 12.15
C ILE A 58 -2.02 10.13 12.19
N ASP A 59 -0.92 9.88 12.88
CA ASP A 59 0.12 10.89 13.13
C ASP A 59 1.09 10.97 11.96
N TYR A 60 1.44 9.82 11.36
CA TYR A 60 2.44 9.72 10.29
C TYR A 60 1.96 8.94 9.08
N TYR A 61 2.37 9.40 7.89
CA TYR A 61 2.31 8.63 6.64
C TYR A 61 3.73 8.28 6.19
N ILE A 62 4.01 7.01 5.93
CA ILE A 62 5.31 6.56 5.42
C ILE A 62 5.29 6.52 3.90
N SER A 63 6.08 7.38 3.29
CA SER A 63 6.31 7.44 1.84
C SER A 63 7.79 7.25 1.54
N ALA A 64 8.20 7.44 0.28
CA ALA A 64 9.58 7.28 -0.16
C ALA A 64 10.03 8.41 -1.09
N ASP A 65 11.33 8.73 -1.05
CA ASP A 65 11.89 9.84 -1.82
C ASP A 65 11.85 9.61 -3.35
N ARG A 66 11.86 8.35 -3.82
CA ARG A 66 11.76 8.02 -5.26
C ARG A 66 10.33 7.86 -5.77
N THR A 67 9.33 7.73 -4.90
CA THR A 67 7.92 7.59 -5.28
C THR A 67 7.20 8.93 -5.29
N GLU A 68 7.73 9.91 -4.58
CA GLU A 68 7.18 11.25 -4.48
C GLU A 68 7.70 12.18 -5.57
N SER A 69 6.90 13.20 -5.89
CA SER A 69 7.31 14.23 -6.84
C SER A 69 8.55 14.98 -6.32
N PRO A 70 9.56 15.27 -7.17
CA PRO A 70 10.70 16.11 -6.79
C PRO A 70 10.29 17.52 -6.33
N ARG A 71 9.06 17.94 -6.61
CA ARG A 71 8.51 19.23 -6.19
C ARG A 71 7.88 19.17 -4.80
N ARG A 72 7.79 18.01 -4.15
CA ARG A 72 7.15 17.85 -2.84
C ARG A 72 7.73 18.79 -1.78
N ALA A 73 9.06 18.91 -1.71
CA ALA A 73 9.74 19.84 -0.78
C ALA A 73 9.41 21.33 -1.01
N ARG A 74 8.67 21.66 -2.09
CA ARG A 74 8.27 23.01 -2.48
C ARG A 74 6.76 23.23 -2.32
N VAL A 75 6.01 22.21 -1.90
CA VAL A 75 4.58 22.33 -1.58
C VAL A 75 4.48 23.09 -0.26
N SER A 76 3.73 24.18 -0.25
CA SER A 76 3.45 24.92 0.98
C SER A 76 2.48 24.12 1.85
N ALA A 77 2.53 24.32 3.17
CA ALA A 77 1.74 23.52 4.12
C ALA A 77 0.22 23.59 3.87
N ASP A 78 -0.28 24.70 3.33
CA ASP A 78 -1.68 24.90 2.95
C ASP A 78 -2.12 24.13 1.69
N LEU A 79 -1.15 23.63 0.92
CA LEU A 79 -1.37 22.84 -0.29
C LEU A 79 -0.88 21.40 -0.14
N ASP A 80 -0.46 20.98 1.07
CA ASP A 80 -0.03 19.60 1.30
C ASP A 80 -1.26 18.67 1.20
N PRO A 81 -1.25 17.66 0.30
CA PRO A 81 -2.36 16.73 0.18
C PRO A 81 -2.48 15.77 1.37
N TYR A 82 -1.48 15.71 2.26
CA TYR A 82 -1.48 14.82 3.43
C TYR A 82 -2.01 15.51 4.67
N THR A 83 -2.81 14.78 5.45
CA THR A 83 -3.27 15.23 6.77
C THR A 83 -2.28 14.85 7.87
N GLU A 84 -1.49 13.81 7.62
CA GLU A 84 -0.48 13.24 8.47
C GLU A 84 0.87 13.93 8.24
N GLN A 85 1.77 13.86 9.22
CA GLN A 85 3.16 14.21 8.97
C GLN A 85 3.81 13.13 8.11
N VAL A 86 4.34 13.51 6.94
CA VAL A 86 4.95 12.51 6.06
C VAL A 86 6.42 12.29 6.36
N VAL A 87 6.79 11.02 6.47
CA VAL A 87 8.17 10.54 6.63
C VAL A 87 8.62 9.90 5.33
N LEU A 88 9.76 10.36 4.81
CA LEU A 88 10.35 9.84 3.57
C LEU A 88 11.44 8.82 3.87
N LEU A 89 11.21 7.58 3.48
CA LEU A 89 12.26 6.57 3.41
C LEU A 89 13.12 6.78 2.16
N GLY A 90 14.39 6.41 2.26
CA GLY A 90 15.28 6.40 1.10
C GLY A 90 14.89 5.28 0.12
N GLY A 91 14.94 5.58 -1.19
CA GLY A 91 14.63 4.61 -2.22
C GLY A 91 13.14 4.52 -2.54
N GLN A 92 12.63 3.30 -2.72
CA GLN A 92 11.21 3.07 -3.07
C GLN A 92 10.32 2.85 -1.84
N GLY A 93 10.90 2.74 -0.63
CA GLY A 93 10.14 2.48 0.60
C GLY A 93 9.43 1.11 0.65
N ILE A 94 9.71 0.23 -0.31
CA ILE A 94 9.16 -1.12 -0.40
C ILE A 94 10.32 -2.08 -0.63
N TRP A 95 10.32 -3.18 0.11
CA TRP A 95 11.26 -4.29 -0.04
C TRP A 95 10.49 -5.52 -0.53
N TYR A 96 11.03 -6.19 -1.55
CA TYR A 96 10.53 -7.48 -2.03
C TYR A 96 11.62 -8.52 -1.82
N ASP A 97 11.22 -9.68 -1.32
CA ASP A 97 12.09 -10.85 -1.34
C ASP A 97 12.26 -11.35 -2.78
N GLU A 98 13.39 -12.00 -3.04
CA GLU A 98 13.62 -12.64 -4.33
C GLU A 98 12.55 -13.73 -4.55
N PRO A 99 11.82 -13.70 -5.68
CA PRO A 99 10.80 -14.71 -5.94
C PRO A 99 11.44 -16.09 -6.05
N ALA A 100 10.71 -17.13 -5.63
CA ALA A 100 11.13 -18.49 -5.86
C ALA A 100 11.40 -18.73 -7.37
N PRO A 101 12.38 -19.57 -7.74
CA PRO A 101 12.65 -19.90 -9.13
C PRO A 101 11.36 -20.34 -9.84
N PHE A 102 11.07 -19.71 -10.97
CA PHE A 102 9.94 -20.06 -11.81
C PHE A 102 10.43 -20.94 -12.96
N ASP A 103 9.91 -22.17 -13.04
CA ASP A 103 10.15 -23.09 -14.17
C ASP A 103 9.38 -22.59 -15.41
N ALA A 104 9.93 -21.56 -16.06
CA ALA A 104 9.36 -21.05 -17.30
C ALA A 104 9.41 -22.13 -18.40
N PRO A 105 8.33 -22.32 -19.18
CA PRO A 105 8.36 -23.25 -20.31
C PRO A 105 9.51 -22.88 -21.27
N ALA A 106 10.36 -23.85 -21.59
CA ALA A 106 11.45 -23.65 -22.55
C ALA A 106 10.92 -23.31 -23.96
N ASP A 107 9.72 -23.78 -24.31
CA ASP A 107 9.04 -23.47 -25.56
C ASP A 107 7.93 -22.42 -25.38
N THR A 108 8.27 -21.18 -25.69
CA THR A 108 7.32 -20.05 -25.68
C THR A 108 6.28 -20.15 -26.80
N SER A 109 6.53 -20.91 -27.87
CA SER A 109 5.58 -21.10 -28.97
C SER A 109 4.44 -22.01 -28.57
N SER A 110 4.70 -23.04 -27.75
CA SER A 110 3.64 -23.86 -27.16
C SER A 110 2.76 -23.05 -26.20
N ALA A 111 3.37 -22.22 -25.34
CA ALA A 111 2.63 -21.34 -24.44
C ALA A 111 1.74 -20.35 -25.22
N ARG A 112 2.25 -19.73 -26.29
CA ARG A 112 1.44 -18.84 -27.14
C ARG A 112 0.23 -19.55 -27.73
N ARG A 113 0.39 -20.78 -28.24
CA ARG A 113 -0.73 -21.58 -28.78
C ARG A 113 -1.78 -21.88 -27.71
N GLU A 114 -1.36 -22.22 -26.49
CA GLU A 114 -2.25 -22.51 -25.37
C GLU A 114 -3.14 -21.30 -25.02
N PHE A 115 -2.57 -20.09 -25.02
CA PHE A 115 -3.30 -18.85 -24.76
C PHE A 115 -3.97 -18.23 -25.99
N GLY A 116 -3.94 -18.90 -27.16
CA GLY A 116 -4.52 -18.37 -28.40
C GLY A 116 -3.82 -17.12 -28.94
N LEU A 117 -2.56 -16.91 -28.57
CA LEU A 117 -1.76 -15.74 -28.93
C LEU A 117 -1.07 -15.94 -30.28
N PRO A 118 -0.95 -14.88 -31.10
CA PRO A 118 -0.28 -14.95 -32.40
C PRO A 118 1.21 -15.36 -32.26
N PRO A 119 1.73 -16.22 -33.17
CA PRO A 119 3.11 -16.71 -33.09
C PRO A 119 4.14 -15.61 -33.36
N ASP A 120 3.85 -14.72 -34.31
CA ASP A 120 4.83 -13.77 -34.86
C ASP A 120 4.54 -12.31 -34.51
N ALA A 121 3.73 -12.04 -33.48
CA ALA A 121 3.39 -10.69 -33.05
C ALA A 121 4.09 -10.27 -31.75
N VAL A 122 4.34 -8.97 -31.64
CA VAL A 122 4.70 -8.31 -30.38
C VAL A 122 3.49 -8.33 -29.46
N LEU A 123 3.68 -8.86 -28.25
CA LEU A 123 2.63 -8.92 -27.24
C LEU A 123 2.80 -7.73 -26.29
N TYR A 124 1.74 -6.94 -26.16
CA TYR A 124 1.63 -5.93 -25.10
C TYR A 124 0.76 -6.51 -23.99
N PHE A 125 1.28 -6.53 -22.76
CA PHE A 125 0.58 -7.04 -21.59
C PHE A 125 0.35 -5.91 -20.59
N VAL A 126 -0.88 -5.81 -20.09
CA VAL A 126 -1.26 -4.84 -19.06
C VAL A 126 -1.85 -5.62 -17.87
N GLY A 127 -0.97 -6.06 -16.97
CA GLY A 127 -1.33 -6.84 -15.79
C GLY A 127 -1.81 -5.98 -14.62
N GLN A 128 -2.95 -5.30 -14.77
CA GLN A 128 -3.51 -4.44 -13.73
C GLN A 128 -4.99 -4.74 -13.47
N PRO A 129 -5.54 -4.38 -12.29
CA PRO A 129 -6.97 -4.46 -12.03
C PRO A 129 -7.79 -3.68 -13.06
N THR A 130 -9.00 -4.18 -13.39
CA THR A 130 -9.85 -3.66 -14.48
C THR A 130 -10.27 -2.20 -14.30
N PHE A 131 -10.40 -1.71 -13.07
CA PHE A 131 -10.79 -0.32 -12.79
C PHE A 131 -9.71 0.72 -13.16
N LYS A 132 -8.50 0.29 -13.55
CA LYS A 132 -7.40 1.16 -14.00
C LYS A 132 -7.30 1.29 -15.53
N LEU A 133 -8.19 0.65 -16.28
CA LEU A 133 -8.26 0.70 -17.74
C LEU A 133 -9.16 1.84 -18.23
#